data_AF-A0A0F7FXZ8-F1
#
_entry.id   AF-A0A0F7FXZ8-F1
#
_cell.length_a   1.000
_cell.length_b   1.000
_cell.length_c   1.000
_cell.angle_alpha   90.00
_cell.angle_beta   90.00
_cell.angle_gamma   90.00
#
_symmetry.space_group_name_H-M   'P 1'
#
loop_
_entity.id
_entity.type
_entity.pdbx_description
1 polymer ?
#
loop_
_entity_poly.entity_id
_entity_poly.type
_entity_poly.pdbx_seq_one_letter_code
_entity_poly.pdbx_strand_id
1 'polypeptide(L)'
;MLIRRRGTPLLLAGVAILAAGCQSSGREAPDEPPDPRPLNGVVHFTATQESALWQAEEEGVRACMRERGHRYVSVEEQDTRRTAAASPYGLLRPGWSEDDGYGMTAEVFAGPPSDPNEGHLAGLTEEEAADWRRALLGDEENFREIVLADGPTIGYDPDSCVGVARAGVYGAEWPDLYYPMEQLSNEVIELTRESGGFRGAEALWAGCMAERGLAYESLEDPRREIQDLLSEGVTPEAAGERELELARTDLECQLETGLHEEVERAQQEVEQAVGVEARLELERYEQAKVIALERSKVGRE
;
A
#
# COMPACT_ATOMS: atom_id res chain seq x y z
N MET A 1 -14.95 39.86 -89.67
CA MET A 1 -14.29 41.12 -89.27
C MET A 1 -14.86 41.49 -87.91
N LEU A 2 -14.02 41.50 -86.86
CA LEU A 2 -14.22 42.13 -85.54
C LEU A 2 -15.37 41.59 -84.64
N ILE A 3 -15.33 41.49 -83.31
CA ILE A 3 -14.33 41.34 -82.23
C ILE A 3 -15.19 41.03 -80.97
N ARG A 4 -14.72 40.09 -80.13
CA ARG A 4 -14.92 39.92 -78.66
C ARG A 4 -16.16 40.52 -77.96
N ARG A 5 -16.78 39.72 -77.07
CA ARG A 5 -16.57 39.86 -75.61
C ARG A 5 -16.92 38.59 -74.84
N ARG A 6 -16.03 38.29 -73.88
CA ARG A 6 -16.04 37.17 -72.93
C ARG A 6 -17.04 37.47 -71.81
N GLY A 7 -17.83 36.47 -71.44
CA GLY A 7 -18.51 36.39 -70.15
C GLY A 7 -18.21 35.02 -69.55
N THR A 8 -17.35 34.99 -68.53
CA THR A 8 -17.02 33.79 -67.77
C THR A 8 -17.98 33.72 -66.58
N PRO A 9 -18.85 32.70 -66.45
CA PRO A 9 -19.62 32.51 -65.22
C PRO A 9 -18.71 31.88 -64.14
N LEU A 10 -18.72 32.50 -62.97
CA LEU A 10 -18.12 32.01 -61.74
C LEU A 10 -18.90 30.76 -61.29
N LEU A 11 -18.28 29.57 -61.36
CA LEU A 11 -18.79 28.34 -60.75
C LEU A 11 -18.34 28.32 -59.28
N LEU A 12 -19.27 28.56 -58.36
CA LEU A 12 -19.12 28.29 -56.93
C LEU A 12 -19.14 26.77 -56.73
N ALA A 13 -17.96 26.18 -56.50
CA ALA A 13 -17.84 24.80 -56.02
C ALA A 13 -18.18 24.74 -54.53
N GLY A 14 -19.34 24.15 -54.21
CA GLY A 14 -19.70 23.79 -52.85
C GLY A 14 -18.84 22.63 -52.37
N VAL A 15 -17.95 22.88 -51.41
CA VAL A 15 -17.21 21.85 -50.69
C VAL A 15 -18.15 21.26 -49.63
N ALA A 16 -18.70 20.09 -49.92
CA ALA A 16 -19.37 19.27 -48.92
C ALA A 16 -18.29 18.60 -48.04
N ILE A 17 -18.06 19.15 -46.85
CA ILE A 17 -17.23 18.52 -45.82
C ILE A 17 -18.03 17.35 -45.24
N LEU A 18 -17.72 16.15 -45.70
CA LEU A 18 -18.15 14.92 -45.04
C LEU A 18 -17.38 14.83 -43.72
N ALA A 19 -18.05 15.17 -42.62
CA ALA A 19 -17.59 14.85 -41.28
C ALA A 19 -17.63 13.33 -41.11
N ALA A 20 -16.53 12.66 -41.45
CA ALA A 20 -16.25 11.32 -40.96
C ALA A 20 -16.11 11.43 -39.44
N GLY A 21 -17.19 11.11 -38.72
CA GLY A 21 -17.12 10.92 -37.28
C GLY A 21 -16.15 9.78 -37.03
N CYS A 22 -14.98 10.10 -36.46
CA CYS A 22 -14.15 9.12 -35.79
C CYS A 22 -14.98 8.56 -34.64
N GLN A 23 -15.70 7.47 -34.90
CA GLN A 23 -16.22 6.60 -33.86
C GLN A 23 -14.99 6.00 -33.19
N SER A 24 -14.45 6.68 -32.18
CA SER A 24 -13.46 6.06 -31.32
C SER A 24 -14.18 4.87 -30.71
N SER A 25 -13.83 3.68 -31.17
CA SER A 25 -14.17 2.45 -30.49
C SER A 25 -13.38 2.54 -29.20
N GLY A 26 -13.99 3.13 -28.17
CA GLY A 26 -13.48 3.11 -26.82
C GLY A 26 -13.32 1.65 -26.47
N ARG A 27 -12.09 1.16 -26.61
CA ARG A 27 -11.71 -0.14 -26.08
C ARG A 27 -11.77 0.10 -24.58
N GLU A 28 -12.88 -0.32 -23.98
CA GLU A 28 -13.02 -0.40 -22.53
C GLU A 28 -11.77 -1.09 -22.03
N ALA A 29 -11.06 -0.44 -21.10
CA ALA A 29 -9.92 -1.08 -20.47
C ALA A 29 -10.41 -2.40 -19.88
N PRO A 30 -9.62 -3.48 -19.94
CA PRO A 30 -9.98 -4.71 -19.24
C PRO A 30 -10.37 -4.36 -17.80
N ASP A 31 -11.44 -4.97 -17.29
CA ASP A 31 -11.79 -4.81 -15.89
C ASP A 31 -10.59 -5.25 -15.03
N GLU A 32 -10.22 -4.40 -14.07
CA GLU A 32 -9.12 -4.71 -13.16
C GLU A 32 -9.55 -5.87 -12.25
N PRO A 33 -8.69 -6.89 -12.03
CA PRO A 33 -9.06 -8.00 -11.15
C PRO A 33 -9.35 -7.50 -9.73
N PRO A 34 -10.21 -8.19 -8.98
CA PRO A 34 -10.46 -7.86 -7.58
C PRO A 34 -9.16 -7.79 -6.75
N ASP A 35 -9.07 -6.80 -5.87
CA ASP A 35 -8.02 -6.65 -4.86
C ASP A 35 -8.65 -6.83 -3.46
N PRO A 36 -8.95 -8.08 -3.06
CA PRO A 36 -9.58 -8.34 -1.77
C PRO A 36 -8.67 -7.87 -0.64
N ARG A 37 -9.24 -7.05 0.24
CA ARG A 37 -8.59 -6.55 1.46
C ARG A 37 -9.46 -6.89 2.66
N PRO A 38 -8.90 -7.40 3.76
CA PRO A 38 -9.66 -7.73 4.96
C PRO A 38 -10.55 -6.60 5.42
N LEU A 39 -11.71 -6.97 5.96
CA LEU A 39 -12.71 -6.04 6.49
C LEU A 39 -13.10 -4.99 5.44
N ASN A 40 -13.19 -5.40 4.17
CA ASN A 40 -13.49 -4.55 3.01
C ASN A 40 -12.54 -3.34 2.87
N GLY A 41 -11.29 -3.46 3.32
CA GLY A 41 -10.30 -2.39 3.22
C GLY A 41 -10.46 -1.27 4.25
N VAL A 42 -11.36 -1.40 5.24
CA VAL A 42 -11.60 -0.35 6.24
C VAL A 42 -10.32 0.00 7.01
N VAL A 43 -9.51 -1.00 7.33
CA VAL A 43 -8.22 -0.84 8.04
C VAL A 43 -7.07 -0.32 7.16
N HIS A 44 -7.28 -0.20 5.85
CA HIS A 44 -6.25 0.23 4.89
C HIS A 44 -6.44 1.68 4.45
N PHE A 45 -5.37 2.46 4.42
CA PHE A 45 -5.36 3.79 3.81
C PHE A 45 -4.91 3.72 2.35
N THR A 46 -5.39 4.64 1.52
CA THR A 46 -4.80 4.81 0.18
C THR A 46 -3.44 5.49 0.29
N ALA A 47 -2.56 5.35 -0.71
CA ALA A 47 -1.24 6.02 -0.69
C ALA A 47 -1.33 7.54 -0.44
N THR A 48 -2.34 8.22 -1.01
CA THR A 48 -2.57 9.65 -0.75
C THR A 48 -2.98 9.93 0.70
N GLN A 49 -3.79 9.06 1.29
CA GLN A 49 -4.22 9.16 2.68
C GLN A 49 -3.03 8.90 3.63
N GLU A 50 -2.24 7.86 3.37
CA GLU A 50 -1.02 7.56 4.14
C GLU A 50 -0.03 8.71 4.09
N SER A 51 0.24 9.27 2.91
CA SER A 51 1.14 10.43 2.77
C SER A 51 0.66 11.65 3.56
N ALA A 52 -0.64 11.94 3.53
CA ALA A 52 -1.20 13.05 4.30
C ALA A 52 -1.06 12.83 5.81
N LEU A 53 -1.35 11.61 6.28
CA LEU A 53 -1.22 11.23 7.69
C LEU A 53 0.24 11.28 8.16
N TRP A 54 1.15 10.71 7.38
CA TRP A 54 2.60 10.74 7.64
C TRP A 54 3.11 12.17 7.81
N GLN A 55 2.78 13.06 6.87
CA GLN A 55 3.17 14.47 6.94
C GLN A 55 2.62 15.17 8.19
N ALA A 56 1.39 14.86 8.58
CA ALA A 56 0.78 15.42 9.77
C ALA A 56 1.43 14.91 11.07
N GLU A 57 1.75 13.61 11.14
CA GLU A 57 2.50 13.02 12.25
C GLU A 57 3.89 13.65 12.37
N GLU A 58 4.66 13.71 11.29
CA GLU A 58 6.01 14.28 11.26
C GLU A 58 6.02 15.78 11.62
N GLU A 59 5.00 16.53 11.19
CA GLU A 59 4.82 17.93 11.62
C GLU A 59 4.57 18.03 13.14
N GLY A 60 3.74 17.14 13.68
CA GLY A 60 3.45 17.04 15.11
C GLY A 60 4.68 16.67 15.94
N VAL A 61 5.44 15.66 15.52
CA VAL A 61 6.68 15.21 16.19
C VAL A 61 7.68 16.36 16.22
N ARG A 62 7.91 17.01 15.08
CA ARG A 62 8.82 18.16 14.97
C ARG A 62 8.39 19.33 15.85
N ALA A 63 7.09 19.59 15.96
CA ALA A 63 6.58 20.65 16.82
C ALA A 63 6.82 20.35 18.31
N CYS A 64 6.52 19.14 18.74
CA CYS A 64 6.76 18.68 20.10
C CYS A 64 8.24 18.67 20.48
N MET A 65 9.11 18.13 19.61
CA MET A 65 10.56 18.08 19.86
C MET A 65 11.13 19.48 20.05
N ARG A 66 10.68 20.44 19.23
CA ARG A 66 11.07 21.85 19.36
C ARG A 66 10.61 22.46 20.69
N GLU A 67 9.39 22.18 21.13
CA GLU A 67 8.87 22.64 22.42
C GLU A 67 9.70 22.09 23.60
N ARG A 68 10.20 20.87 23.47
CA ARG A 68 11.12 20.23 24.43
C ARG A 68 12.57 20.68 24.30
N GLY A 69 12.86 21.64 23.43
CA GLY A 69 14.20 22.19 23.24
C GLY A 69 15.13 21.32 22.37
N HIS A 70 14.60 20.29 21.72
CA HIS A 70 15.36 19.43 20.82
C HIS A 70 15.21 19.84 19.36
N ARG A 71 16.28 19.63 18.59
CA ARG A 71 16.22 19.70 17.14
C ARG A 71 15.75 18.35 16.61
N TYR A 72 14.77 18.39 15.71
CA TYR A 72 14.29 17.22 14.98
C TYR A 72 14.13 17.57 13.50
N VAL A 73 14.63 16.71 12.63
CA VAL A 73 14.43 16.76 11.19
C VAL A 73 13.47 15.63 10.85
N SER A 74 12.38 15.97 10.16
CA SER A 74 11.38 14.99 9.76
C SER A 74 11.99 13.92 8.86
N VAL A 75 11.57 12.68 9.09
CA VAL A 75 11.97 11.52 8.29
C VAL A 75 11.27 11.58 6.94
N GLU A 76 12.00 11.26 5.88
CA GLU A 76 11.42 11.20 4.54
C GLU A 76 10.38 10.07 4.47
N GLU A 77 9.27 10.34 3.80
CA GLU A 77 8.24 9.35 3.55
C GLU A 77 8.82 8.23 2.67
N GLN A 78 8.62 6.98 3.08
CA GLN A 78 8.89 5.83 2.21
C GLN A 78 7.82 5.77 1.10
N ASP A 79 8.05 5.01 0.03
CA ASP A 79 7.10 4.95 -1.09
C ASP A 79 5.78 4.28 -0.69
N THR A 80 4.82 5.08 -0.20
CA THR A 80 3.48 4.63 0.25
C THR A 80 2.67 3.97 -0.85
N ARG A 81 3.04 4.17 -2.13
CA ARG A 81 2.41 3.43 -3.23
C ARG A 81 2.76 1.95 -3.17
N ARG A 82 3.99 1.59 -2.78
CA ARG A 82 4.41 0.19 -2.64
C ARG A 82 3.66 -0.49 -1.50
N THR A 83 3.58 0.18 -0.34
CA THR A 83 2.81 -0.30 0.81
C THR A 83 1.33 -0.48 0.48
N ALA A 84 0.71 0.50 -0.19
CA ALA A 84 -0.68 0.40 -0.62
C ALA A 84 -0.91 -0.68 -1.70
N ALA A 85 0.05 -0.92 -2.59
CA ALA A 85 -0.04 -1.94 -3.64
C ALA A 85 0.13 -3.37 -3.12
N ALA A 86 0.81 -3.57 -1.99
CA ALA A 86 1.07 -4.90 -1.44
C ALA A 86 -0.23 -5.63 -1.07
N SER A 87 -0.53 -6.75 -1.73
CA SER A 87 -1.68 -7.59 -1.40
C SER A 87 -1.38 -8.47 -0.19
N PRO A 88 -2.27 -8.55 0.82
CA PRO A 88 -2.11 -9.47 1.96
C PRO A 88 -2.22 -10.95 1.56
N TYR A 89 -2.65 -11.24 0.34
CA TYR A 89 -2.83 -12.60 -0.17
C TYR A 89 -1.82 -12.98 -1.26
N GLY A 90 -0.80 -12.15 -1.51
CA GLY A 90 0.19 -12.40 -2.56
C GLY A 90 -0.34 -12.15 -3.98
N LEU A 91 -1.52 -11.53 -4.11
CA LEU A 91 -2.11 -11.20 -5.41
C LEU A 91 -1.35 -10.07 -6.10
N LEU A 92 -1.12 -10.25 -7.39
CA LEU A 92 -0.39 -9.34 -8.26
C LEU A 92 -1.35 -8.49 -9.08
N ARG A 93 -0.95 -7.25 -9.42
CA ARG A 93 -1.76 -6.34 -10.23
C ARG A 93 -1.01 -5.96 -11.50
N PRO A 94 -1.66 -5.95 -12.68
CA PRO A 94 -0.99 -5.69 -13.95
C PRO A 94 -0.10 -4.43 -13.96
N GLY A 95 -0.60 -3.31 -13.44
CA GLY A 95 0.16 -2.06 -13.44
C GLY A 95 1.37 -2.03 -12.49
N TRP A 96 1.41 -2.88 -11.47
CA TRP A 96 2.50 -2.91 -10.48
C TRP A 96 3.54 -3.99 -10.82
N SER A 97 3.08 -5.17 -11.22
CA SER A 97 3.95 -6.33 -11.46
C SER A 97 4.84 -6.16 -12.69
N GLU A 98 4.44 -5.34 -13.67
CA GLU A 98 5.27 -5.05 -14.83
C GLU A 98 6.50 -4.18 -14.50
N ASP A 99 6.36 -3.27 -13.52
CA ASP A 99 7.36 -2.26 -13.17
C ASP A 99 8.19 -2.65 -11.93
N ASP A 100 7.56 -3.21 -10.89
CA ASP A 100 8.18 -3.45 -9.57
C ASP A 100 8.27 -4.95 -9.22
N GLY A 101 7.62 -5.83 -9.98
CA GLY A 101 7.61 -7.27 -9.72
C GLY A 101 6.95 -7.63 -8.38
N TYR A 102 7.71 -8.21 -7.45
CA TYR A 102 7.31 -8.41 -6.06
C TYR A 102 7.74 -7.26 -5.12
N GLY A 103 8.51 -6.28 -5.63
CA GLY A 103 9.05 -5.13 -4.90
C GLY A 103 10.35 -5.41 -4.14
N MET A 104 10.88 -6.64 -4.14
CA MET A 104 12.00 -7.03 -3.28
C MET A 104 13.32 -6.41 -3.72
N THR A 105 13.62 -6.45 -5.03
CA THR A 105 14.87 -5.86 -5.53
C THR A 105 14.81 -4.33 -5.49
N ALA A 106 13.63 -3.74 -5.66
CA ALA A 106 13.43 -2.30 -5.52
C ALA A 106 13.72 -1.82 -4.09
N GLU A 107 13.32 -2.59 -3.06
CA GLU A 107 13.68 -2.30 -1.67
C GLU A 107 15.19 -2.38 -1.42
N VAL A 108 15.87 -3.37 -2.01
CA VAL A 108 17.33 -3.47 -1.93
C VAL A 108 18.03 -2.28 -2.58
N PHE A 109 17.54 -1.81 -3.74
CA PHE A 109 18.07 -0.62 -4.41
C PHE A 109 17.78 0.67 -3.64
N ALA A 110 16.61 0.78 -3.00
CA ALA A 110 16.28 1.90 -2.13
C ALA A 110 17.22 1.95 -0.91
N GLY A 111 17.65 0.78 -0.43
CA GLY A 111 18.49 0.65 0.75
C GLY A 111 17.71 0.97 2.03
N PRO A 112 18.36 0.86 3.20
CA PRO A 112 17.74 1.26 4.46
C PRO A 112 17.44 2.77 4.41
N PRO A 113 16.27 3.22 4.93
CA PRO A 113 15.98 4.64 5.02
C PRO A 113 17.06 5.33 5.85
N SER A 114 17.60 6.44 5.33
CA SER A 114 18.57 7.24 6.08
C SER A 114 17.84 8.03 7.17
N ASP A 115 18.32 7.94 8.41
CA ASP A 115 17.81 8.82 9.48
C ASP A 115 18.45 10.21 9.36
N PRO A 116 17.68 11.26 9.01
CA PRO A 116 18.23 12.61 8.87
C PRO A 116 18.72 13.19 10.20
N ASN A 117 18.41 12.55 11.33
CA ASN A 117 18.85 12.95 12.67
C ASN A 117 20.16 12.27 13.10
N GLU A 118 20.67 11.27 12.36
CA GLU A 118 21.87 10.52 12.75
C GLU A 118 23.08 11.45 12.96
N GLY A 119 23.32 12.35 12.00
CA GLY A 119 24.41 13.32 12.09
C GLY A 119 24.24 14.33 13.24
N HIS A 120 23.01 14.64 13.64
CA HIS A 120 22.75 15.47 14.82
C HIS A 120 23.06 14.71 16.11
N LEU A 121 22.56 13.48 16.23
CA LEU A 121 22.76 12.60 17.39
C LEU A 121 24.24 12.27 17.61
N ALA A 122 25.01 12.06 16.54
CA ALA A 122 26.45 11.81 16.62
C ALA A 122 27.25 12.99 17.21
N GLY A 123 26.67 14.21 17.20
CA GLY A 123 27.27 15.40 17.79
C GLY A 123 26.88 15.65 19.25
N LEU A 124 25.95 14.88 19.81
CA LEU A 124 25.49 15.01 21.20
C LEU A 124 26.33 14.16 22.15
N THR A 125 26.38 14.56 23.42
CA THR A 125 26.83 13.68 24.49
C THR A 125 25.85 12.52 24.70
N GLU A 126 26.28 11.45 25.39
CA GLU A 126 25.42 10.31 25.68
C GLU A 126 24.17 10.70 26.47
N GLU A 127 24.30 11.62 27.44
CA GLU A 127 23.21 12.15 28.23
C GLU A 127 22.22 12.96 27.37
N GLU A 128 22.71 13.86 26.53
CA GLU A 128 21.87 14.65 25.62
C GLU A 128 21.17 13.77 24.58
N ALA A 129 21.85 12.74 24.06
CA ALA A 129 21.26 11.79 23.12
C ALA A 129 20.20 10.92 23.80
N ALA A 130 20.40 10.54 25.06
CA ALA A 130 19.39 9.81 25.84
C ALA A 130 18.17 10.68 26.14
N ASP A 131 18.36 11.95 26.51
CA ASP A 131 17.28 12.92 26.72
C ASP A 131 16.48 13.16 25.44
N TRP A 132 17.17 13.35 24.31
CA TRP A 132 16.55 13.47 22.99
C TRP A 132 15.69 12.24 22.63
N ARG A 133 16.21 11.03 22.85
CA ARG A 133 15.46 9.79 22.56
C ARG A 133 14.25 9.64 23.46
N ARG A 134 14.40 10.00 24.74
CA ARG A 134 13.29 9.99 25.72
C ARG A 134 12.22 11.01 25.34
N ALA A 135 12.59 12.19 24.87
CA ALA A 135 11.62 13.17 24.37
C ALA A 135 10.87 12.65 23.13
N LEU A 136 11.56 11.96 22.22
CA LEU A 136 10.98 11.43 20.99
C LEU A 136 10.05 10.23 21.24
N LEU A 137 10.58 9.20 21.89
CA LEU A 137 9.96 7.87 22.03
C LEU A 137 9.33 7.62 23.40
N GLY A 138 9.67 8.45 24.40
CA GLY A 138 9.19 8.32 25.77
C GLY A 138 10.10 7.53 26.68
N ASP A 139 9.58 7.23 27.87
CA ASP A 139 10.22 6.41 28.88
C ASP A 139 9.38 5.16 29.17
N GLU A 140 10.01 3.99 29.29
CA GLU A 140 9.34 2.73 29.58
C GLU A 140 8.52 2.79 30.88
N GLU A 141 8.96 3.58 31.86
CA GLU A 141 8.23 3.80 33.13
C GLU A 141 6.85 4.44 32.93
N ASN A 142 6.63 5.13 31.81
CA ASN A 142 5.38 5.81 31.47
C ASN A 142 4.54 5.05 30.42
N PHE A 143 4.98 3.87 30.00
CA PHE A 143 4.30 3.16 28.93
C PHE A 143 2.89 2.75 29.35
N ARG A 144 1.94 3.05 28.47
CA ARG A 144 0.64 2.40 28.46
C ARG A 144 0.77 1.11 27.67
N GLU A 145 0.29 0.04 28.28
CA GLU A 145 0.31 -1.30 27.72
C GLU A 145 -1.02 -1.63 27.05
N ILE A 146 -0.94 -2.10 25.81
CA ILE A 146 -2.07 -2.66 25.06
C ILE A 146 -1.83 -4.15 24.93
N VAL A 147 -2.74 -4.93 25.48
CA VAL A 147 -2.70 -6.39 25.44
C VAL A 147 -3.51 -6.86 24.24
N LEU A 148 -2.84 -7.44 23.25
CA LEU A 148 -3.50 -8.09 22.11
C LEU A 148 -3.99 -9.48 22.52
N ALA A 149 -5.11 -9.93 21.97
CA ALA A 149 -5.81 -11.12 22.50
C ALA A 149 -4.93 -12.39 22.49
N ASP A 150 -4.01 -12.50 21.51
CA ASP A 150 -3.10 -13.64 21.34
C ASP A 150 -1.63 -13.22 21.10
N GLY A 151 -1.30 -11.96 21.42
CA GLY A 151 -0.10 -11.29 20.90
C GLY A 151 0.82 -10.68 21.97
N PRO A 152 1.86 -9.95 21.50
CA PRO A 152 2.73 -9.19 22.39
C PRO A 152 1.95 -8.05 23.06
N THR A 153 2.42 -7.64 24.24
CA THR A 153 2.02 -6.35 24.81
C THR A 153 2.72 -5.25 24.04
N ILE A 154 1.96 -4.28 23.54
CA ILE A 154 2.50 -3.08 22.90
C ILE A 154 2.55 -1.97 23.93
N GLY A 155 3.76 -1.48 24.21
CA GLY A 155 4.00 -0.34 25.08
C GLY A 155 4.20 0.95 24.30
N TYR A 156 3.54 2.02 24.71
CA TYR A 156 3.81 3.36 24.20
C TYR A 156 3.69 4.43 25.29
N ASP A 157 4.56 5.43 25.27
CA ASP A 157 4.43 6.59 26.14
C ASP A 157 3.51 7.64 25.47
N PRO A 158 2.31 7.93 26.01
CA PRO A 158 1.40 8.92 25.45
C PRO A 158 1.97 10.34 25.50
N ASP A 159 2.94 10.60 26.38
CA ASP A 159 3.59 11.90 26.55
C ASP A 159 4.85 12.04 25.68
N SER A 160 5.33 10.97 25.04
CA SER A 160 6.39 11.06 24.02
C SER A 160 6.00 11.96 22.86
N CYS A 161 6.96 12.52 22.11
CA CYS A 161 6.61 13.35 20.96
C CYS A 161 5.92 12.56 19.84
N VAL A 162 6.24 11.28 19.67
CA VAL A 162 5.48 10.38 18.79
C VAL A 162 4.05 10.18 19.31
N GLY A 163 3.89 9.92 20.61
CA GLY A 163 2.57 9.76 21.25
C GLY A 163 1.68 10.99 21.13
N VAL A 164 2.22 12.17 21.43
CA VAL A 164 1.53 13.47 21.30
C VAL A 164 1.13 13.75 19.86
N ALA A 165 2.03 13.52 18.90
CA ALA A 165 1.74 13.72 17.49
C ALA A 165 0.61 12.81 16.99
N ARG A 166 0.69 11.50 17.30
CA ARG A 166 -0.35 10.52 16.95
C ARG A 166 -1.68 10.84 17.60
N ALA A 167 -1.70 11.22 18.87
CA ALA A 167 -2.92 11.65 19.54
C ALA A 167 -3.53 12.90 18.90
N GLY A 168 -2.70 13.81 18.40
CA GLY A 168 -3.13 14.99 17.63
C GLY A 168 -3.77 14.65 16.29
N VAL A 169 -3.22 13.66 15.57
CA VAL A 169 -3.74 13.21 14.26
C VAL A 169 -4.95 12.30 14.45
N TYR A 170 -4.77 11.15 15.09
CA TYR A 170 -5.78 10.10 15.16
C TYR A 170 -6.72 10.21 16.36
N GLY A 171 -6.31 10.93 17.41
CA GLY A 171 -7.01 10.96 18.69
C GLY A 171 -6.36 10.04 19.73
N ALA A 172 -6.59 10.35 21.01
CA ALA A 172 -5.92 9.67 22.13
C ALA A 172 -6.28 8.18 22.26
N GLU A 173 -7.47 7.77 21.82
CA GLU A 173 -7.93 6.37 21.85
C GLU A 173 -7.54 5.59 20.57
N TRP A 174 -6.81 6.21 19.64
CA TRP A 174 -6.42 5.51 18.41
C TRP A 174 -5.68 4.19 18.66
N PRO A 175 -4.71 4.09 19.59
CA PRO A 175 -4.05 2.82 19.87
C PRO A 175 -5.04 1.71 20.29
N ASP A 176 -6.06 2.05 21.09
CA ASP A 176 -7.08 1.10 21.56
C ASP A 176 -8.03 0.63 20.43
N LEU A 177 -8.10 1.37 19.31
CA LEU A 177 -8.85 1.00 18.12
C LEU A 177 -7.96 0.31 17.08
N TYR A 178 -6.75 0.81 16.88
CA TYR A 178 -5.85 0.40 15.81
C TYR A 178 -5.37 -1.04 15.98
N TYR A 179 -4.79 -1.38 17.13
CA TYR A 179 -4.20 -2.71 17.28
C TYR A 179 -5.22 -3.84 17.31
N PRO A 180 -6.40 -3.72 17.95
CA PRO A 180 -7.43 -4.76 17.83
C PRO A 180 -7.94 -4.93 16.39
N MET A 181 -8.04 -3.85 15.61
CA MET A 181 -8.45 -3.93 14.21
C MET A 181 -7.36 -4.53 13.31
N GLU A 182 -6.09 -4.23 13.58
CA GLU A 182 -4.95 -4.89 12.94
C GLU A 182 -4.95 -6.40 13.24
N GLN A 183 -5.19 -6.77 14.50
CA GLN A 183 -5.30 -8.18 14.90
C GLN A 183 -6.46 -8.88 14.17
N LEU A 184 -7.65 -8.27 14.14
CA LEU A 184 -8.80 -8.81 13.43
C LEU A 184 -8.55 -8.93 11.92
N SER A 185 -7.86 -7.95 11.32
CA SER A 185 -7.44 -8.01 9.92
C SER A 185 -6.52 -9.21 9.67
N ASN A 186 -5.53 -9.42 10.54
CA ASN A 186 -4.61 -10.55 10.43
C ASN A 186 -5.33 -11.90 10.60
N GLU A 187 -6.27 -12.00 11.54
CA GLU A 187 -7.11 -13.18 11.73
C GLU A 187 -7.93 -13.50 10.46
N VAL A 188 -8.54 -12.47 9.82
CA VAL A 188 -9.26 -12.65 8.55
C VAL A 188 -8.32 -13.13 7.45
N ILE A 189 -7.09 -12.60 7.36
CA ILE A 189 -6.09 -13.05 6.38
C ILE A 189 -5.77 -14.53 6.58
N GLU A 190 -5.48 -14.93 7.83
CA GLU A 190 -5.12 -16.30 8.19
C GLU A 190 -6.27 -17.27 7.90
N LEU A 191 -7.47 -16.98 8.38
CA LEU A 191 -8.65 -17.81 8.14
C LEU A 191 -8.99 -17.91 6.64
N THR A 192 -8.76 -16.85 5.87
CA THR A 192 -8.94 -16.87 4.42
C THR A 192 -7.93 -17.80 3.75
N ARG A 193 -6.64 -17.69 4.10
CA ARG A 193 -5.58 -18.61 3.61
C ARG A 193 -5.85 -20.06 3.99
N GLU A 194 -6.43 -20.29 5.17
CA GLU A 194 -6.82 -21.61 5.66
C GLU A 194 -8.16 -22.11 5.11
N SER A 195 -8.87 -21.31 4.32
CA SER A 195 -10.14 -21.72 3.73
C SER A 195 -9.92 -22.78 2.64
N GLY A 196 -10.95 -23.58 2.37
CA GLY A 196 -10.95 -24.51 1.24
C GLY A 196 -10.90 -23.79 -0.11
N GLY A 197 -11.54 -22.62 -0.21
CA GLY A 197 -11.56 -21.80 -1.43
C GLY A 197 -10.17 -21.30 -1.81
N PHE A 198 -9.46 -20.69 -0.86
CA PHE A 198 -8.10 -20.20 -1.08
C PHE A 198 -7.14 -21.31 -1.49
N ARG A 199 -7.05 -22.39 -0.69
CA ARG A 199 -6.15 -23.51 -1.00
C ARG A 199 -6.48 -24.20 -2.33
N GLY A 200 -7.77 -24.27 -2.68
CA GLY A 200 -8.20 -24.80 -3.97
C GLY A 200 -7.71 -23.93 -5.14
N ALA A 201 -7.83 -22.62 -5.00
CA ALA A 201 -7.39 -21.67 -6.01
C ALA A 201 -5.85 -21.62 -6.13
N GLU A 202 -5.13 -21.64 -5.01
CA GLU A 202 -3.66 -21.74 -5.00
C GLU A 202 -3.17 -23.04 -5.68
N ALA A 203 -3.85 -24.17 -5.48
CA ALA A 203 -3.51 -25.41 -6.16
C ALA A 203 -3.71 -25.34 -7.69
N LEU A 204 -4.74 -24.62 -8.16
CA LEU A 204 -4.96 -24.38 -9.60
C LEU A 204 -3.86 -23.49 -10.17
N TRP A 205 -3.53 -22.40 -9.46
CA TRP A 205 -2.40 -21.52 -9.78
C TRP A 205 -1.08 -22.29 -9.86
N ALA A 206 -0.78 -23.16 -8.88
CA ALA A 206 0.42 -23.98 -8.86
C ALA A 206 0.48 -24.92 -10.08
N GLY A 207 -0.66 -25.50 -10.49
CA GLY A 207 -0.77 -26.27 -11.72
C GLY A 207 -0.40 -25.46 -12.97
N CYS A 208 -0.90 -24.23 -13.05
CA CYS A 208 -0.56 -23.28 -14.13
C CYS A 208 0.94 -22.94 -14.16
N MET A 209 1.55 -22.67 -13.00
CA MET A 209 2.99 -22.41 -12.90
C MET A 209 3.80 -23.63 -13.33
N ALA A 210 3.38 -24.84 -12.96
CA ALA A 210 4.03 -26.08 -13.36
C ALA A 210 3.98 -26.31 -14.88
N GLU A 211 2.87 -25.96 -15.55
CA GLU A 211 2.77 -25.98 -17.02
C GLU A 211 3.76 -25.02 -17.70
N ARG A 212 4.13 -23.93 -17.02
CA ARG A 212 5.18 -22.99 -17.42
C ARG A 212 6.59 -23.40 -16.99
N GLY A 213 6.74 -24.60 -16.40
CA GLY A 213 8.02 -25.16 -15.97
C GLY A 213 8.50 -24.68 -14.60
N LEU A 214 7.64 -24.04 -13.81
CA LEU A 214 7.94 -23.52 -12.47
C LEU A 214 7.24 -24.40 -11.43
N ALA A 215 8.02 -25.17 -10.66
CA ALA A 215 7.51 -26.15 -9.69
C ALA A 215 7.24 -25.50 -8.31
N TYR A 216 6.32 -24.54 -8.26
CA TYR A 216 5.89 -23.89 -7.03
C TYR A 216 4.64 -24.55 -6.46
N GLU A 217 4.54 -24.60 -5.14
CA GLU A 217 3.43 -25.18 -4.40
C GLU A 217 2.55 -24.11 -3.73
N SER A 218 3.11 -22.92 -3.48
CA SER A 218 2.42 -21.79 -2.86
C SER A 218 2.78 -20.45 -3.49
N LEU A 219 1.91 -19.45 -3.32
CA LEU A 219 2.12 -18.07 -3.79
C LEU A 219 3.36 -17.41 -3.17
N GLU A 220 3.88 -17.96 -2.07
CA GLU A 220 5.09 -17.48 -1.40
C GLU A 220 6.38 -18.04 -2.01
N ASP A 221 6.32 -19.13 -2.78
CA ASP A 221 7.53 -19.78 -3.30
C ASP A 221 8.31 -18.91 -4.32
N PRO A 222 7.67 -18.24 -5.29
CA PRO A 222 8.39 -17.33 -6.19
C PRO A 222 9.08 -16.18 -5.44
N ARG A 223 8.41 -15.66 -4.39
CA ARG A 223 8.93 -14.61 -3.51
C ARG A 223 10.15 -15.10 -2.73
N ARG A 224 10.06 -16.32 -2.17
CA ARG A 224 11.17 -16.98 -1.48
C ARG A 224 12.37 -17.19 -2.41
N GLU A 225 12.14 -17.58 -3.67
CA GLU A 225 13.23 -17.70 -4.66
C GLU A 225 14.00 -16.38 -4.83
N ILE A 226 13.30 -15.24 -4.97
CA ILE A 226 13.95 -13.94 -5.08
C ILE A 226 14.69 -13.55 -3.80
N GLN A 227 14.08 -13.79 -2.64
CA GLN A 227 14.72 -13.56 -1.35
C GLN A 227 16.00 -14.39 -1.17
N ASP A 228 15.98 -15.66 -1.58
CA ASP A 228 17.12 -16.56 -1.53
C ASP A 228 18.24 -16.06 -2.46
N LEU A 229 17.92 -15.66 -3.69
CA LEU A 229 18.91 -15.09 -4.63
C LEU A 229 19.61 -13.87 -4.04
N LEU A 230 18.84 -12.93 -3.45
CA LEU A 230 19.39 -11.73 -2.81
C LEU A 230 20.28 -12.09 -1.61
N SER A 231 19.86 -13.07 -0.80
CA SER A 231 20.59 -13.53 0.38
C SER A 231 21.88 -14.29 0.04
N GLU A 232 21.89 -15.00 -1.09
CA GLU A 232 23.05 -15.73 -1.62
C GLU A 232 24.07 -14.80 -2.33
N GLY A 233 23.78 -13.51 -2.40
CA GLY A 233 24.68 -12.49 -2.97
C GLY A 233 24.64 -12.40 -4.49
N VAL A 234 23.56 -12.89 -5.12
CA VAL A 234 23.25 -12.53 -6.51
C VAL A 234 23.09 -11.01 -6.58
N THR A 235 23.57 -10.40 -7.68
CA THR A 235 23.48 -8.94 -7.81
C THR A 235 22.02 -8.50 -7.87
N PRO A 236 21.65 -7.37 -7.24
CA PRO A 236 20.28 -6.87 -7.28
C PRO A 236 19.71 -6.72 -8.70
N GLU A 237 20.54 -6.39 -9.68
CA GLU A 237 20.13 -6.30 -11.08
C GLU A 237 19.71 -7.67 -11.65
N ALA A 238 20.48 -8.73 -11.38
CA ALA A 238 20.18 -10.06 -11.88
C ALA A 238 18.99 -10.69 -11.14
N ALA A 239 18.88 -10.45 -9.82
CA ALA A 239 17.71 -10.83 -9.05
C ALA A 239 16.45 -10.07 -9.53
N GLY A 240 16.59 -8.78 -9.89
CA GLY A 240 15.49 -7.96 -10.41
C GLY A 240 15.00 -8.41 -11.78
N GLU A 241 15.90 -8.78 -12.68
CA GLU A 241 15.52 -9.39 -13.97
C GLU A 241 14.70 -10.67 -13.76
N ARG A 242 15.13 -11.52 -12.81
CA ARG A 242 14.42 -12.75 -12.45
C ARG A 242 13.08 -12.48 -11.77
N GLU A 243 13.03 -11.50 -10.88
CA GLU A 243 11.82 -11.06 -10.19
C GLU A 243 10.74 -10.61 -11.18
N LEU A 244 11.10 -9.77 -12.15
CA LEU A 244 10.15 -9.29 -13.16
C LEU A 244 9.68 -10.41 -14.10
N GLU A 245 10.55 -11.37 -14.44
CA GLU A 245 10.15 -12.55 -15.22
C GLU A 245 9.14 -13.41 -14.45
N LEU A 246 9.44 -13.70 -13.17
CA LEU A 246 8.57 -14.50 -12.31
C LEU A 246 7.25 -13.79 -12.05
N ALA A 247 7.25 -12.51 -11.70
CA ALA A 247 6.04 -11.75 -11.40
C ALA A 247 5.09 -11.65 -12.60
N ARG A 248 5.61 -11.53 -13.84
CA ARG A 248 4.77 -11.58 -15.04
C ARG A 248 4.10 -12.95 -15.21
N THR A 249 4.90 -14.00 -15.05
CA THR A 249 4.40 -15.39 -15.19
C THR A 249 3.39 -15.73 -14.09
N ASP A 250 3.67 -15.30 -12.87
CA ASP A 250 2.78 -15.42 -11.71
C ASP A 250 1.46 -14.72 -11.99
N LEU A 251 1.49 -13.42 -12.34
CA LEU A 251 0.28 -12.64 -12.66
C LEU A 251 -0.57 -13.31 -13.75
N GLU A 252 0.05 -13.78 -14.85
CA GLU A 252 -0.68 -14.51 -15.89
C GLU A 252 -1.42 -15.73 -15.31
N CYS A 253 -0.76 -16.52 -14.47
CA CYS A 253 -1.39 -17.66 -13.83
C CYS A 253 -2.48 -17.28 -12.83
N GLN A 254 -2.31 -16.18 -12.08
CA GLN A 254 -3.35 -15.68 -11.18
C GLN A 254 -4.62 -15.29 -11.96
N LEU A 255 -4.46 -14.62 -13.10
CA LEU A 255 -5.56 -14.23 -13.98
C LEU A 255 -6.20 -15.43 -14.70
N GLU A 256 -5.40 -16.34 -15.26
CA GLU A 256 -5.89 -17.52 -16.00
C GLU A 256 -6.70 -18.47 -15.11
N THR A 257 -6.33 -18.58 -13.83
CA THR A 257 -6.98 -19.49 -12.88
C THR A 257 -8.13 -18.84 -12.10
N GLY A 258 -8.35 -17.54 -12.27
CA GLY A 258 -9.36 -16.78 -11.51
C GLY A 258 -9.03 -16.70 -10.01
N LEU A 259 -7.74 -16.67 -9.66
CA LEU A 259 -7.28 -16.69 -8.27
C LEU A 259 -7.87 -15.52 -7.47
N HIS A 260 -7.92 -14.33 -8.07
CA HIS A 260 -8.41 -13.11 -7.42
C HIS A 260 -9.87 -13.25 -6.96
N GLU A 261 -10.73 -13.76 -7.84
CA GLU A 261 -12.15 -13.94 -7.58
C GLU A 261 -12.41 -15.02 -6.51
N GLU A 262 -11.59 -16.07 -6.49
CA GLU A 262 -11.69 -17.13 -5.49
C GLU A 262 -11.19 -16.66 -4.12
N VAL A 263 -10.11 -15.87 -4.07
CA VAL A 263 -9.63 -15.26 -2.82
C VAL A 263 -10.65 -14.26 -2.28
N GLU A 264 -11.25 -13.42 -3.13
CA GLU A 264 -12.30 -12.49 -2.73
C GLU A 264 -13.50 -13.24 -2.13
N ARG A 265 -13.96 -14.31 -2.79
CA ARG A 265 -15.08 -15.12 -2.28
C ARG A 265 -14.73 -15.78 -0.94
N ALA A 266 -13.54 -16.37 -0.83
CA ALA A 266 -13.08 -16.98 0.40
C ALA A 266 -13.03 -15.96 1.55
N GLN A 267 -12.52 -14.75 1.29
CA GLN A 267 -12.49 -13.68 2.28
C GLN A 267 -13.90 -13.27 2.71
N GLN A 268 -14.82 -13.09 1.75
CA GLN A 268 -16.22 -12.73 2.05
C GLN A 268 -16.91 -13.79 2.91
N GLU A 269 -16.62 -15.07 2.70
CA GLU A 269 -17.14 -16.16 3.53
C GLU A 269 -16.60 -16.12 4.96
N VAL A 270 -15.29 -15.83 5.12
CA VAL A 270 -14.65 -15.65 6.44
C VAL A 270 -15.22 -14.44 7.16
N GLU A 271 -15.34 -13.30 6.47
CA GLU A 271 -15.85 -12.06 7.06
C GLU A 271 -17.32 -12.16 7.49
N GLN A 272 -18.13 -13.00 6.85
CA GLN A 272 -19.51 -13.25 7.29
C GLN A 272 -19.60 -13.89 8.68
N ALA A 273 -18.53 -14.57 9.12
CA ALA A 273 -18.44 -15.13 10.46
C ALA A 273 -18.01 -14.10 11.53
N VAL A 274 -17.60 -12.89 11.13
CA VAL A 274 -17.18 -11.83 12.05
C VAL A 274 -18.34 -11.41 12.94
N GLY A 275 -18.10 -11.45 14.26
CA GLY A 275 -19.11 -11.19 15.29
C GLY A 275 -19.72 -9.78 15.22
N VAL A 276 -20.88 -9.61 15.85
CA VAL A 276 -21.55 -8.29 15.96
C VAL A 276 -20.66 -7.27 16.67
N GLU A 277 -19.92 -7.70 17.70
CA GLU A 277 -18.99 -6.85 18.46
C GLU A 277 -17.86 -6.31 17.59
N ALA A 278 -17.20 -7.18 16.82
CA ALA A 278 -16.16 -6.77 15.87
C ALA A 278 -16.68 -5.80 14.80
N ARG A 279 -17.93 -5.97 14.33
CA ARG A 279 -18.55 -5.01 13.39
C ARG A 279 -18.78 -3.63 14.01
N LEU A 280 -19.17 -3.55 15.28
CA LEU A 280 -19.32 -2.28 15.99
C LEU A 280 -17.96 -1.58 16.18
N GLU A 281 -16.91 -2.32 16.50
CA GLU A 281 -15.55 -1.78 16.59
C GLU A 281 -15.04 -1.31 15.22
N LEU A 282 -15.40 -2.00 14.14
CA LEU A 282 -15.07 -1.57 12.78
C LEU A 282 -15.72 -0.22 12.42
N GLU A 283 -16.99 -0.01 12.78
CA GLU A 283 -17.67 1.27 12.60
C GLU A 283 -17.00 2.41 13.41
N ARG A 284 -16.55 2.12 14.63
CA ARG A 284 -15.79 3.08 15.45
C ARG A 284 -14.44 3.42 14.83
N TYR A 285 -13.73 2.41 14.34
CA TYR A 285 -12.46 2.58 13.65
C TYR A 285 -12.63 3.42 12.38
N GLU A 286 -13.65 3.14 11.57
CA GLU A 286 -13.94 3.89 10.35
C GLU A 286 -14.22 5.38 10.66
N GLN A 287 -14.97 5.68 11.72
CA GLN A 287 -15.18 7.06 12.17
C GLN A 287 -13.89 7.73 12.61
N ALA A 288 -13.04 7.04 13.38
CA ALA A 288 -11.75 7.55 13.81
C ALA A 288 -10.82 7.82 12.62
N LYS A 289 -10.84 6.94 11.61
CA LYS A 289 -10.13 7.09 10.34
C LYS A 289 -10.54 8.36 9.59
N VAL A 290 -11.85 8.61 9.44
CA VAL A 290 -12.36 9.83 8.80
C VAL A 290 -11.87 11.08 9.53
N ILE A 291 -11.98 11.08 10.87
CA ILE A 291 -11.52 12.21 11.71
C ILE A 291 -10.01 12.44 11.56
N ALA A 292 -9.21 11.37 11.50
CA ALA A 292 -7.77 11.48 11.29
C ALA A 292 -7.43 12.13 9.95
N LEU A 293 -8.14 11.75 8.87
CA LEU A 293 -7.97 12.33 7.54
C LEU A 293 -8.39 13.80 7.46
N GLU A 294 -9.45 14.19 8.17
CA GLU A 294 -9.84 15.60 8.30
C GLU A 294 -8.75 16.42 9.02
N ARG A 295 -8.14 15.85 10.06
CA ARG A 295 -7.07 16.51 10.83
C ARG A 295 -5.73 16.57 10.08
N SER A 296 -5.41 15.56 9.27
CA SER A 296 -4.22 15.55 8.41
C SER A 296 -4.34 16.47 7.20
N LYS A 297 -5.55 16.98 6.94
CA LYS A 297 -5.89 17.94 5.87
C LYS A 297 -5.68 17.36 4.48
N VAL A 298 -6.28 16.21 4.23
CA VAL A 298 -6.74 15.88 2.88
C VAL A 298 -7.68 17.01 2.42
N GLY A 299 -7.21 17.90 1.54
CA GLY A 299 -8.02 19.00 0.98
C GLY A 299 -7.80 20.43 1.51
N ARG A 300 -6.56 20.83 1.85
CA ARG A 300 -6.23 22.26 1.72
C ARG A 300 -6.06 22.59 0.23
N GLU A 301 -7.19 22.81 -0.47
CA GLU A 301 -7.25 23.57 -1.73
C GLU A 301 -6.69 24.99 -1.56
#